data_AF-B6SZZ7-F1
#
_entry.id   AF-B6SZZ7-F1
#
_cell.length_a   1.000
_cell.length_b   1.000
_cell.length_c   1.000
_cell.angle_alpha   90.00
_cell.angle_beta   90.00
_cell.angle_gamma   90.00
#
_symmetry.space_group_name_H-M   'P 1'
#
loop_
_entity.id
_entity.type
_entity.pdbx_description
1 polymer ?
#
loop_
_entity_poly.entity_id
_entity_poly.type
_entity_poly.pdbx_seq_one_letter_code
_entity_poly.pdbx_strand_id
1 'polypeptide(L)'
;MAAEPEKQAAPAAQETAVHIVYVDRPEDADPEEFHIRTLTPVLGSEQKARDAVLYHYKNAASGFSAKLTPQQVKDLKEQPGVLQVVPSQTYQLHGPGSGTHQGTTHTLGLM
;
A
#
# COMPACT_ATOMS: atom_id res chain seq x y z
N MET A 1 27.95 18.05 8.23
CA MET A 1 26.84 19.03 8.24
C MET A 1 25.73 18.38 7.42
N ALA A 2 24.88 17.55 8.02
CA ALA A 2 23.78 17.83 8.95
C ALA A 2 22.47 18.16 8.22
N ALA A 3 21.41 17.46 8.65
CA ALA A 3 19.99 17.55 8.33
C ALA A 3 19.47 16.70 7.16
N GLU A 4 19.37 15.39 7.41
CA GLU A 4 18.14 14.67 7.08
C GLU A 4 16.99 15.35 7.86
N PRO A 5 15.92 15.85 7.21
CA PRO A 5 14.77 16.34 7.95
C PRO A 5 13.88 15.16 8.32
N GLU A 6 14.08 14.62 9.52
CA GLU A 6 13.04 14.00 10.31
C GLU A 6 12.03 15.09 10.74
N LYS A 7 10.78 15.05 10.25
CA LYS A 7 9.55 15.61 10.89
C LYS A 7 8.40 15.59 9.87
N GLN A 8 7.22 15.04 10.16
CA GLN A 8 6.39 15.40 11.31
C GLN A 8 5.53 14.25 11.83
N ALA A 9 5.62 14.06 13.15
CA ALA A 9 4.65 13.36 13.97
C ALA A 9 3.27 14.03 13.94
N ALA A 10 2.22 13.19 13.94
CA ALA A 10 0.91 13.52 14.50
C ALA A 10 0.55 12.43 15.53
N PRO A 11 -0.20 12.78 16.59
CA PRO A 11 0.07 12.30 17.95
C PRO A 11 -0.57 10.95 18.31
N ALA A 12 0.11 10.25 19.21
CA ALA A 12 -0.41 9.44 20.31
C ALA A 12 -1.59 8.45 20.06
N ALA A 13 -1.25 7.16 20.16
CA ALA A 13 -2.12 6.08 20.68
C ALA A 13 -3.32 5.63 19.84
N GLN A 14 -3.19 5.57 18.51
CA GLN A 14 -4.07 4.74 17.68
C GLN A 14 -3.21 4.00 16.63
N GLU A 15 -3.22 2.67 16.65
CA GLU A 15 -2.44 1.84 15.72
C GLU A 15 -2.79 2.20 14.26
N THR A 16 -1.85 2.81 13.54
CA THR A 16 -1.98 3.06 12.10
C THR A 16 -1.63 1.78 11.36
N ALA A 17 -2.60 1.26 10.61
CA ALA A 17 -2.38 0.09 9.77
C ALA A 17 -2.51 0.47 8.29
N VAL A 18 -1.84 -0.30 7.45
CA VAL A 18 -1.96 -0.14 6.01
C VAL A 18 -3.31 -0.74 5.60
N HIS A 19 -4.09 0.05 4.86
CA HIS A 19 -5.39 -0.34 4.34
C HIS A 19 -5.40 -0.18 2.82
N ILE A 20 -6.08 -1.09 2.13
CA ILE A 20 -6.35 -1.04 0.70
C ILE A 20 -7.75 -0.46 0.54
N VAL A 21 -7.83 0.65 -0.18
CA VAL A 21 -9.05 1.39 -0.48
C VAL A 21 -9.40 1.13 -1.94
N TYR A 22 -10.56 0.53 -2.16
CA TYR A 22 -11.17 0.35 -3.45
C TYR A 22 -12.05 1.56 -3.74
N VAL A 23 -11.87 2.15 -4.92
CA VAL A 23 -12.66 3.30 -5.35
C VAL A 23 -13.36 3.02 -6.67
N ASP A 24 -14.55 3.56 -6.81
CA ASP A 24 -15.29 3.61 -8.07
C ASP A 24 -14.83 4.84 -8.84
N ARG A 25 -13.80 4.65 -9.66
CA ARG A 25 -13.23 5.73 -10.48
C ARG A 25 -13.84 5.67 -11.88
N PRO A 26 -14.35 6.79 -12.42
CA PRO A 26 -14.70 6.88 -13.84
C PRO A 26 -13.45 6.70 -14.72
N GLU A 27 -13.58 6.03 -15.87
CA GLU A 27 -12.45 5.74 -16.78
C GLU A 27 -11.81 7.00 -17.37
N ASP A 28 -12.55 8.10 -17.44
CA ASP A 28 -12.13 9.39 -18.01
C ASP A 28 -11.29 10.25 -17.04
N ALA A 29 -11.19 9.86 -15.76
CA ALA A 29 -10.50 10.62 -14.73
C ALA A 29 -9.09 10.11 -14.43
N ASP A 30 -8.19 11.04 -14.10
CA ASP A 30 -6.84 10.70 -13.65
C ASP A 30 -6.89 9.89 -12.34
N PRO A 31 -6.23 8.71 -12.27
CA PRO A 31 -6.30 7.86 -11.10
C PRO A 31 -5.67 8.52 -9.88
N GLU A 32 -4.52 9.18 -10.03
CA GLU A 32 -3.79 9.73 -8.90
C GLU A 32 -4.53 10.94 -8.34
N GLU A 33 -5.01 11.86 -9.19
CA GLU A 33 -5.81 12.99 -8.72
C GLU A 33 -7.08 12.55 -8.00
N PHE A 34 -7.79 11.55 -8.53
CA PHE A 34 -9.00 11.03 -7.90
C PHE A 34 -8.71 10.42 -6.52
N HIS A 35 -7.63 9.65 -6.40
CA HIS A 35 -7.20 9.06 -5.12
C HIS A 35 -6.90 10.14 -4.07
N ILE A 36 -6.15 11.17 -4.46
CA ILE A 36 -5.74 12.24 -3.57
C ILE A 36 -6.94 13.10 -3.15
N ARG A 37 -7.85 13.43 -4.07
CA ARG A 37 -9.08 14.18 -3.74
C ARG A 37 -9.99 13.42 -2.78
N THR A 38 -10.05 12.08 -2.90
CA THR A 38 -10.84 11.22 -2.00
C THR A 38 -10.28 11.21 -0.58
N LEU A 39 -8.95 11.26 -0.43
CA LEU A 39 -8.26 11.26 0.87
C LEU A 39 -8.12 12.64 1.52
N THR A 40 -8.10 13.71 0.71
CA THR A 40 -7.96 15.09 1.17
C THR A 40 -8.96 15.48 2.28
N PRO A 41 -10.27 15.18 2.19
CA PRO A 41 -11.21 15.51 3.27
C PRO A 41 -10.96 14.72 4.56
N VAL A 42 -10.40 13.51 4.47
CA VAL A 42 -10.11 12.64 5.63
C VAL A 42 -8.82 13.05 6.34
N LEU A 43 -7.80 13.45 5.58
CA LEU A 43 -6.49 13.86 6.11
C LEU A 43 -6.36 15.37 6.32
N GLY A 44 -7.36 16.13 5.84
CA GLY A 44 -7.45 17.58 5.94
C GLY A 44 -6.49 18.35 5.03
N SER A 45 -5.68 17.67 4.20
CA SER A 45 -4.74 18.33 3.29
C SER A 45 -4.31 17.39 2.16
N GLU A 46 -4.11 17.97 0.98
CA GLU A 46 -3.68 17.22 -0.21
C GLU A 46 -2.27 16.63 -0.06
N GLN A 47 -1.34 17.39 0.53
CA GLN A 47 0.01 16.91 0.81
C GLN A 47 0.02 15.73 1.78
N LYS A 48 -0.83 15.77 2.82
CA LYS A 48 -0.98 14.67 3.77
C LYS A 48 -1.59 13.44 3.11
N ALA A 49 -2.55 13.64 2.20
CA ALA A 49 -3.10 12.56 1.38
C ALA A 49 -2.02 11.87 0.54
N ARG A 50 -1.17 12.65 -0.14
CA ARG A 50 -0.06 12.10 -0.93
C ARG A 50 0.95 11.34 -0.06
N ASP A 51 1.27 11.86 1.12
CA ASP A 51 2.21 11.23 2.06
C ASP A 51 1.66 9.93 2.69
N ALA A 52 0.35 9.88 2.95
CA ALA A 52 -0.30 8.70 3.53
C ALA A 52 -0.45 7.55 2.53
N VAL A 53 -0.52 7.84 1.22
CA VAL A 53 -0.62 6.82 0.17
C VAL A 53 0.73 6.15 -0.02
N LEU A 54 0.73 4.81 0.09
CA LEU A 54 1.89 3.98 -0.16
C LEU A 54 1.94 3.49 -1.61
N TYR A 55 0.79 3.23 -2.21
CA TYR A 55 0.72 2.69 -3.58
C TYR A 55 -0.60 3.04 -4.25
N HIS A 56 -0.55 3.34 -5.54
CA HIS A 56 -1.74 3.55 -6.38
C HIS A 56 -1.95 2.35 -7.30
N TYR A 57 -3.08 1.66 -7.17
CA TYR A 57 -3.49 0.61 -8.08
C TYR A 57 -4.13 1.24 -9.33
N LYS A 58 -3.50 1.02 -10.49
CA LYS A 58 -3.89 1.63 -11.76
C LYS A 58 -4.45 0.65 -12.80
N ASN A 59 -4.24 -0.65 -12.62
CA ASN A 59 -4.44 -1.65 -13.67
C ASN A 59 -5.59 -2.63 -13.37
N ALA A 60 -5.45 -3.49 -12.34
CA ALA A 60 -6.41 -4.57 -12.07
C ALA A 60 -7.57 -4.18 -11.16
N ALA A 61 -7.42 -3.10 -10.40
CA ALA A 61 -8.44 -2.53 -9.54
C ALA A 61 -8.18 -1.02 -9.40
N SER A 62 -9.24 -0.23 -9.44
CA SER A 62 -9.18 1.20 -9.11
C SER A 62 -9.10 1.33 -7.59
N GLY A 63 -7.98 1.82 -7.08
CA GLY A 63 -7.75 1.90 -5.64
C GLY A 63 -6.35 2.36 -5.25
N PHE A 64 -6.11 2.47 -3.96
CA PHE A 64 -4.80 2.81 -3.40
C PHE A 64 -4.61 2.16 -2.03
N SER A 65 -3.37 1.92 -1.64
CA SER A 65 -3.03 1.55 -0.27
C SER A 65 -2.52 2.77 0.48
N ALA A 66 -3.02 2.97 1.69
CA ALA A 66 -2.63 4.10 2.53
C ALA A 66 -2.51 3.69 4.00
N LYS A 67 -1.62 4.38 4.73
CA LYS A 67 -1.54 4.27 6.20
C LYS A 67 -2.61 5.15 6.81
N LEU A 68 -3.60 4.53 7.45
CA LEU A 68 -4.76 5.22 8.01
C LEU A 68 -5.02 4.75 9.45
N THR A 69 -5.56 5.64 10.28
CA THR A 69 -6.10 5.28 11.59
C THR A 69 -7.49 4.67 11.46
N PRO A 70 -7.98 3.92 12.47
CA PRO A 70 -9.33 3.37 12.46
C PRO A 70 -10.42 4.44 12.33
N GLN A 71 -10.18 5.65 12.85
CA GLN A 71 -11.08 6.79 12.67
C GLN A 71 -11.11 7.21 11.20
N GLN A 72 -9.94 7.48 10.60
CA GLN A 72 -9.84 7.87 9.18
C GLN A 72 -10.46 6.84 8.24
N VAL A 73 -10.35 5.54 8.54
CA VAL A 73 -10.99 4.49 7.75
C VAL A 73 -12.52 4.60 7.79
N LYS A 74 -13.11 4.99 8.93
CA LYS A 74 -14.56 5.23 9.02
C LYS A 74 -14.96 6.43 8.19
N ASP A 75 -14.28 7.57 8.36
CA ASP A 75 -14.53 8.78 7.56
C ASP A 75 -14.39 8.51 6.06
N LEU A 76 -13.42 7.70 5.67
CA LEU A 76 -13.18 7.35 4.27
C LEU A 76 -14.30 6.45 3.69
N LYS A 77 -14.89 5.56 4.50
CA LYS A 77 -16.03 4.74 4.06
C LYS A 77 -17.29 5.56 3.79
N GLU A 78 -17.38 6.76 4.35
CA GLU A 78 -18.50 7.68 4.11
C GLU A 78 -18.29 8.57 2.87
N GLN A 79 -17.11 8.52 2.25
CA GLN A 79 -16.82 9.33 1.06
C GLN A 79 -17.49 8.74 -0.20
N PRO A 80 -18.12 9.58 -1.03
CA PRO A 80 -18.66 9.15 -2.31
C PRO A 80 -17.51 8.70 -3.22
N GLY A 81 -17.67 7.52 -3.83
CA GLY A 81 -16.65 6.90 -4.68
C GLY A 81 -15.75 5.90 -3.95
N VAL A 82 -15.88 5.71 -2.64
CA VAL A 82 -15.20 4.60 -1.94
C VAL A 82 -16.13 3.39 -1.92
N LEU A 83 -15.67 2.30 -2.54
CA LEU A 83 -16.41 1.03 -2.59
C LEU A 83 -16.15 0.19 -1.34
N GLN A 84 -14.89 0.08 -0.94
CA GLN A 84 -14.50 -0.79 0.16
C GLN A 84 -13.14 -0.38 0.74
N VAL A 85 -12.97 -0.54 2.05
CA VAL A 85 -11.67 -0.40 2.72
C VAL A 85 -11.37 -1.70 3.46
N VAL A 86 -10.27 -2.37 3.09
CA VAL A 86 -9.81 -3.62 3.70
C VAL A 86 -8.41 -3.43 4.29
N PRO A 87 -8.07 -4.09 5.42
CA PRO A 87 -6.70 -4.05 5.93
C PRO A 87 -5.76 -4.79 4.95
N SER A 88 -4.61 -4.20 4.66
CA SER A 88 -3.61 -4.87 3.83
C SER A 88 -2.92 -5.96 4.64
N GLN A 89 -2.86 -7.18 4.10
CA GLN A 89 -2.07 -8.25 4.69
C GLN A 89 -0.74 -8.36 3.94
N THR A 90 0.36 -8.04 4.62
CA THR A 90 1.70 -8.31 4.08
C THR A 90 1.97 -9.80 4.20
N TYR A 91 1.81 -10.54 3.10
CA TYR A 91 2.34 -11.89 3.02
C TYR A 91 3.86 -11.79 2.88
N GLN A 92 4.60 -12.22 3.90
CA GLN A 92 6.02 -12.52 3.73
C GLN A 92 6.11 -13.74 2.81
N LEU A 93 6.49 -13.49 1.55
CA LEU A 93 6.86 -14.57 0.64
C LEU A 93 8.11 -15.23 1.22
N HIS A 94 7.95 -16.35 1.93
CA HIS A 94 9.06 -17.25 2.20
C HIS A 94 9.56 -17.69 0.82
N GLY A 95 10.69 -17.11 0.39
CA GLY A 95 11.39 -17.62 -0.78
C GLY A 95 11.69 -19.09 -0.54
N PRO A 96 11.48 -19.98 -1.53
CA PRO A 96 11.90 -21.37 -1.38
C PRO A 96 13.40 -21.36 -1.07
N GLY A 97 13.75 -21.91 0.09
CA GLY A 97 15.12 -22.19 0.46
C GLY A 97 15.82 -22.84 -0.71
N SER A 98 17.03 -22.35 -0.97
CA SER A 98 17.99 -22.82 -1.94
C SER A 98 17.90 -24.34 -2.12
N GLY A 99 17.30 -24.78 -3.23
CA GLY A 99 17.42 -26.16 -3.66
C GLY A 99 18.89 -26.40 -3.99
N THR A 100 19.61 -27.04 -3.07
CA THR A 100 20.95 -27.57 -3.32
C THR A 100 20.82 -28.62 -4.41
N HIS A 101 21.07 -28.22 -5.65
CA HIS A 101 21.27 -29.13 -6.76
C HIS A 101 22.64 -29.80 -6.57
N GLN A 102 22.73 -30.79 -5.67
CA GLN A 102 23.81 -31.76 -5.69
C GLN A 102 23.48 -32.81 -6.76
N GLY A 103 23.73 -32.41 -8.01
CA GLY A 103 23.85 -33.34 -9.11
C GLY A 103 25.18 -34.08 -8.95
N THR A 104 25.07 -35.35 -8.57
CA THR A 104 26.12 -36.36 -8.47
C THR A 104 27.17 -36.29 -9.58
N THR A 105 28.43 -36.19 -9.14
CA THR A 105 29.63 -36.59 -9.87
C THR A 105 29.41 -37.89 -10.66
N HIS A 106 29.43 -37.83 -11.98
CA HIS A 106 29.52 -39.01 -12.82
C HIS A 106 31.01 -39.30 -13.11
N THR A 107 31.61 -40.11 -12.24
CA THR A 107 32.97 -40.67 -12.41
C THR A 107 32.87 -42.03 -13.09
N LEU A 108 33.45 -42.10 -14.30
CA LEU A 108 34.21 -43.20 -14.93
C LEU A 108 33.66 -44.65 -14.95
N GLY A 109 33.68 -45.26 -16.15
CA GLY A 109 34.20 -46.63 -16.33
C GLY A 109 33.39 -47.60 -17.19
N LEU A 110 34.04 -48.12 -18.26
CA LEU A 110 33.86 -49.41 -18.95
C LEU A 110 32.45 -49.70 -19.54
N MET A 111 32.26 -50.08 -20.81
CA MET A 111 33.01 -50.85 -21.82
C MET A 111 32.54 -50.43 -23.21
#